data_AF-A0A925D9W2-F1
#
_entry.id   AF-A0A925D9W2-F1
#
_cell.length_a   1.000
_cell.length_b   1.000
_cell.length_c   1.000
_cell.angle_alpha   90.00
_cell.angle_beta   90.00
_cell.angle_gamma   90.00
#
_symmetry.space_group_name_H-M   'P 1'
#
loop_
_entity.id
_entity.type
_entity.pdbx_description
1 polymer ?
#
loop_
_entity_poly.entity_id
_entity_poly.type
_entity_poly.pdbx_seq_one_letter_code
_entity_poly.pdbx_strand_id
1 'polypeptide(L)'
;MNRRAFTLLELIVCVAIIGLVLALCLPAIQYGREAARRTQCSSNLRQFALAVSLYESNWRVFPPGSNVEARSVHFVCLPYMEQGELGAAALGNTTLNVPIFRCPSDGGTAIIGTGDDARATTNYVANSGTWWQKNGGCDGPFQFWDDFFKGGPPFGAGAMTRGLSNTSGLSEIVHADGSWERMRVNWESTEEFIGYDRIDDFAAYCQGLP
;
A
#
# COMPACT_ATOMS: atom_id res chain seq x y z
N MET A 1 52.37 -38.91 24.24
CA MET A 1 51.19 -38.15 23.79
C MET A 1 51.43 -36.68 24.09
N ASN A 2 51.79 -35.88 23.09
CA ASN A 2 52.18 -34.48 23.27
C ASN A 2 50.92 -33.60 23.10
N ARG A 3 50.21 -33.32 24.19
CA ARG A 3 49.08 -32.38 24.18
C ARG A 3 49.62 -30.95 24.25
N ARG A 4 49.47 -30.18 23.16
CA ARG A 4 49.72 -28.73 23.18
C ARG A 4 48.67 -28.08 24.08
N ALA A 5 49.12 -27.51 25.20
CA ALA A 5 48.27 -26.67 26.04
C ALA A 5 48.15 -25.31 25.37
N PHE A 6 46.91 -24.85 25.19
CA PHE A 6 46.60 -23.54 24.63
C PHE A 6 47.06 -22.45 25.59
N THR A 7 47.77 -21.44 25.11
CA THR A 7 48.19 -20.34 25.98
C THR A 7 47.00 -19.43 26.26
N LEU A 8 46.95 -18.86 27.48
CA LEU A 8 45.89 -17.93 27.88
C LEU A 8 45.81 -16.74 26.92
N LEU A 9 46.96 -16.32 26.38
CA LEU A 9 47.09 -15.29 25.37
C LEU A 9 46.41 -15.64 24.04
N GLU A 10 46.63 -16.85 23.51
CA GLU A 10 45.96 -17.30 22.27
C GLU A 10 44.44 -17.29 22.41
N LEU A 11 43.91 -17.66 23.59
CA LEU A 11 42.47 -17.66 23.83
C LEU A 11 41.92 -16.22 23.90
N ILE A 12 42.60 -15.34 24.62
CA ILE A 12 42.19 -13.94 24.77
C ILE A 12 42.19 -13.22 23.42
N VAL A 13 43.24 -13.39 22.61
CA VAL A 13 43.33 -12.73 21.29
C VAL A 13 42.21 -13.20 20.36
N CYS A 14 41.90 -14.50 20.35
CA CYS A 14 40.80 -15.05 19.55
C CYS A 14 39.45 -14.44 19.95
N VAL A 15 39.14 -14.39 21.25
CA VAL A 15 37.88 -13.81 21.71
C VAL A 15 37.82 -12.29 21.44
N ALA A 16 38.95 -11.58 21.57
CA ALA A 16 39.04 -10.16 21.26
C ALA A 16 38.78 -9.88 19.76
N ILE A 17 39.34 -10.69 18.86
CA ILE A 17 39.10 -10.55 17.41
C ILE A 17 37.65 -10.85 17.06
N ILE A 18 37.07 -11.93 17.59
CA ILE A 18 35.65 -12.28 17.37
C ILE A 18 34.74 -11.15 17.88
N GLY A 19 35.02 -10.60 19.07
CA GLY A 19 34.27 -9.49 19.65
C GLY A 19 34.32 -8.23 18.77
N LEU A 20 35.48 -7.89 18.22
CA LEU A 20 35.63 -6.76 17.30
C LEU A 20 34.82 -6.95 16.01
N VAL A 21 34.87 -8.14 15.40
CA VAL A 21 34.10 -8.44 14.18
C VAL A 21 32.60 -8.36 14.46
N LEU A 22 32.13 -8.96 15.56
CA LEU A 22 30.72 -8.91 15.93
C LEU A 22 30.22 -7.48 16.21
N ALA A 23 31.05 -6.65 16.86
CA ALA A 23 30.73 -5.25 17.11
C ALA A 23 30.52 -4.44 15.81
N LEU A 24 31.29 -4.76 14.77
CA LEU A 24 31.16 -4.12 13.45
C LEU A 24 29.98 -4.70 12.63
N CYS A 25 29.61 -5.97 12.84
CA CYS A 25 28.48 -6.59 12.14
C CYS A 25 27.11 -6.17 12.70
N LEU A 26 27.00 -5.84 13.99
CA LEU A 26 25.73 -5.48 14.62
C LEU A 26 24.99 -4.29 13.96
N PRO A 27 25.64 -3.14 13.65
CA PRO A 27 24.97 -2.04 12.96
C PRO A 27 24.55 -2.43 11.54
N ALA A 28 25.37 -3.20 10.81
CA ALA A 28 25.08 -3.65 9.45
C ALA A 28 23.82 -4.52 9.37
N ILE A 29 23.58 -5.37 10.36
CA ILE A 29 22.38 -6.24 10.41
C ILE A 29 21.10 -5.40 10.51
N GLN A 30 21.10 -4.29 11.25
CA GLN A 30 19.90 -3.47 11.40
C GLN A 30 19.53 -2.75 10.10
N TYR A 31 20.52 -2.22 9.38
CA TYR A 31 20.29 -1.67 8.05
C TYR A 31 19.76 -2.72 7.07
N GLY A 32 20.29 -3.95 7.13
CA GLY A 32 19.81 -5.07 6.31
C GLY A 32 18.36 -5.45 6.63
N ARG A 33 17.98 -5.50 7.90
CA ARG A 33 16.59 -5.81 8.31
C ARG A 33 15.61 -4.75 7.85
N GLU A 34 15.99 -3.47 7.92
CA GLU A 34 15.11 -2.40 7.44
C GLU A 34 14.98 -2.38 5.91
N ALA A 35 16.08 -2.62 5.18
CA ALA A 35 16.01 -2.77 3.74
C ALA A 35 15.12 -3.94 3.31
N ALA A 36 15.18 -5.07 4.04
CA ALA A 36 14.31 -6.23 3.80
C ALA A 36 12.84 -5.89 4.06
N ARG A 37 12.52 -5.18 5.15
CA ARG A 37 11.14 -4.75 5.46
C ARG A 37 10.58 -3.80 4.39
N ARG A 38 11.36 -2.82 3.92
CA ARG A 38 10.97 -1.93 2.81
C ARG A 38 10.73 -2.70 1.50
N THR A 39 11.61 -3.64 1.19
CA THR A 39 11.46 -4.51 0.02
C THR A 39 10.18 -5.33 0.10
N GLN A 40 9.84 -5.82 1.30
CA GLN A 40 8.57 -6.52 1.54
C GLN A 40 7.36 -5.62 1.30
N CYS A 41 7.38 -4.36 1.75
CA CYS A 41 6.27 -3.42 1.50
C CYS A 41 6.05 -3.18 0.00
N SER A 42 7.14 -2.92 -0.75
CA SER A 42 7.06 -2.80 -2.21
C SER A 42 6.58 -4.08 -2.89
N SER A 43 6.95 -5.26 -2.38
CA SER A 43 6.46 -6.54 -2.88
C SER A 43 4.96 -6.74 -2.64
N ASN A 44 4.48 -6.40 -1.44
CA ASN A 44 3.06 -6.47 -1.09
C ASN A 44 2.22 -5.53 -1.97
N LEU A 45 2.69 -4.30 -2.22
CA LEU A 45 2.04 -3.36 -3.15
C LEU A 45 1.96 -3.93 -4.57
N ARG A 46 3.03 -4.56 -5.07
CA ARG A 46 3.04 -5.21 -6.38
C ARG A 46 2.07 -6.39 -6.44
N GLN A 47 1.99 -7.21 -5.39
CA GLN A 47 1.01 -8.30 -5.32
C GLN A 47 -0.42 -7.78 -5.38
N PHE A 48 -0.71 -6.66 -4.71
CA PHE A 48 -2.01 -6.03 -4.78
C PHE A 48 -2.31 -5.46 -6.18
N ALA A 49 -1.34 -4.82 -6.83
CA ALA A 49 -1.48 -4.33 -8.21
C ALA A 49 -1.73 -5.45 -9.22
N LEU A 50 -1.07 -6.60 -9.04
CA LEU A 50 -1.31 -7.80 -9.84
C LEU A 50 -2.74 -8.32 -9.63
N ALA A 51 -3.22 -8.37 -8.39
CA ALA A 51 -4.58 -8.80 -8.08
C ALA A 51 -5.65 -7.91 -8.73
N VAL A 52 -5.45 -6.59 -8.70
CA VAL A 52 -6.32 -5.64 -9.41
C VAL A 52 -6.29 -5.89 -10.92
N SER A 53 -5.10 -6.13 -11.49
CA SER A 53 -4.95 -6.40 -12.93
C SER A 53 -5.61 -7.72 -13.34
N LEU A 54 -5.57 -8.73 -12.48
CA LEU A 54 -6.27 -10.01 -12.69
C LEU A 54 -7.80 -9.82 -12.61
N TYR A 55 -8.28 -9.02 -11.67
CA TYR A 55 -9.70 -8.64 -11.61
C TYR A 55 -10.14 -7.94 -12.90
N GLU A 56 -9.39 -6.93 -13.34
CA GLU A 56 -9.68 -6.20 -14.58
C GLU A 56 -9.67 -7.12 -15.80
N SER A 57 -8.69 -8.02 -15.90
CA SER A 57 -8.63 -9.01 -16.99
C SER A 57 -9.86 -9.91 -17.04
N ASN A 58 -10.41 -10.29 -15.88
CA ASN A 58 -11.55 -11.20 -15.79
C ASN A 58 -12.89 -10.50 -16.03
N TRP A 59 -13.07 -9.28 -15.49
CA TRP A 59 -14.35 -8.58 -15.49
C TRP A 59 -14.40 -7.40 -16.47
N ARG A 60 -13.27 -7.05 -17.12
CA ARG A 60 -13.09 -5.90 -18.01
C ARG A 60 -13.33 -4.53 -17.35
N VAL A 61 -13.36 -4.52 -16.03
CA VAL A 61 -13.66 -3.35 -15.19
C VAL A 61 -12.72 -3.38 -13.99
N PHE A 62 -12.30 -2.22 -13.52
CA PHE A 62 -11.54 -2.15 -12.27
C PHE A 62 -12.44 -2.51 -11.08
N PRO A 63 -11.86 -3.07 -10.00
CA PRO A 63 -12.64 -3.38 -8.81
C PRO A 63 -13.16 -2.07 -8.19
N PRO A 64 -14.38 -2.09 -7.64
CA PRO A 64 -14.92 -0.90 -6.98
C PRO A 64 -14.12 -0.59 -5.71
N GLY A 65 -13.97 0.70 -5.40
CA GLY A 65 -13.36 1.18 -4.15
C GLY A 65 -14.13 0.69 -2.92
N SER A 66 -15.45 0.53 -3.06
CA SER A 66 -16.34 -0.07 -2.05
C SER A 66 -17.53 -0.81 -2.70
N ASN A 67 -17.89 -1.99 -2.18
CA ASN A 67 -19.03 -2.78 -2.65
C ASN A 67 -20.35 -2.44 -1.92
N VAL A 68 -21.45 -3.15 -2.26
CA VAL A 68 -22.80 -2.99 -1.64
C VAL A 68 -22.89 -3.23 -0.15
N GLU A 69 -21.88 -3.87 0.44
CA GLU A 69 -21.79 -4.14 1.87
C GLU A 69 -20.75 -3.22 2.54
N ALA A 70 -20.39 -2.12 1.88
CA ALA A 70 -19.34 -1.19 2.30
C ALA A 70 -17.96 -1.84 2.50
N ARG A 71 -17.66 -2.91 1.75
CA ARG A 71 -16.37 -3.61 1.78
C ARG A 71 -15.43 -3.00 0.76
N SER A 72 -14.19 -2.78 1.19
CA SER A 72 -13.18 -2.11 0.38
C SER A 72 -12.69 -2.94 -0.81
N VAL A 73 -12.03 -2.28 -1.75
CA VAL A 73 -11.26 -2.89 -2.83
C VAL A 73 -10.34 -4.03 -2.37
N HIS A 74 -9.75 -3.91 -1.17
CA HIS A 74 -8.90 -4.93 -0.57
C HIS A 74 -9.65 -6.26 -0.41
N PHE A 75 -10.89 -6.20 0.09
CA PHE A 75 -11.74 -7.38 0.26
C PHE A 75 -12.09 -8.03 -1.09
N VAL A 76 -12.42 -7.22 -2.10
CA VAL A 76 -12.75 -7.69 -3.45
C VAL A 76 -11.56 -8.38 -4.13
N CYS A 77 -10.34 -7.92 -3.84
CA CYS A 77 -9.11 -8.44 -4.44
C CYS A 77 -8.50 -9.64 -3.68
N LEU A 78 -8.93 -9.93 -2.44
CA LEU A 78 -8.45 -11.09 -1.67
C LEU A 78 -8.40 -12.43 -2.44
N PRO A 79 -9.44 -12.85 -3.19
CA PRO A 79 -9.40 -14.11 -3.93
C PRO A 79 -8.33 -14.13 -5.04
N TYR A 80 -7.98 -12.97 -5.59
CA TYR A 80 -6.93 -12.83 -6.61
C TYR A 80 -5.51 -12.79 -6.03
N MET A 81 -5.40 -12.72 -4.70
CA MET A 81 -4.15 -12.76 -3.94
C MET A 81 -3.92 -14.11 -3.24
N GLU A 82 -4.69 -15.14 -3.60
CA GLU A 82 -4.70 -16.44 -2.92
C GLU A 82 -5.06 -16.35 -1.41
N GLN A 83 -5.77 -15.28 -1.03
CA GLN A 83 -6.22 -15.03 0.34
C GLN A 83 -7.73 -15.30 0.51
N GLY A 84 -8.28 -16.24 -0.26
CA GLY A 84 -9.72 -16.52 -0.33
C GLY A 84 -10.34 -16.96 1.01
N GLU A 85 -9.61 -17.74 1.81
CA GLU A 85 -10.08 -18.19 3.14
C GLU A 85 -10.22 -17.02 4.13
N LEU A 86 -9.35 -16.01 4.01
CA LEU A 86 -9.41 -14.80 4.81
C LEU A 86 -10.59 -13.92 4.41
N GLY A 87 -11.01 -13.97 3.15
CA GLY A 87 -12.23 -13.32 2.67
C GLY A 87 -13.48 -13.82 3.39
N ALA A 88 -13.58 -15.13 3.63
CA ALA A 88 -14.68 -15.71 4.40
C ALA A 88 -14.61 -15.33 5.89
N ALA A 89 -13.40 -15.31 6.48
CA ALA A 89 -13.19 -14.91 7.87
C ALA A 89 -13.43 -13.40 8.13
N ALA A 90 -13.29 -12.55 7.10
CA ALA A 90 -13.53 -11.12 7.17
C ALA A 90 -15.02 -10.73 7.12
N LEU A 91 -15.92 -11.68 6.81
CA LEU A 91 -17.37 -11.44 6.76
C LEU A 91 -17.90 -11.09 8.15
N GLY A 92 -18.15 -9.79 8.39
CA GLY A 92 -18.67 -9.28 9.66
C GLY A 92 -17.60 -9.00 10.72
N ASN A 93 -16.31 -9.18 10.41
CA ASN A 93 -15.21 -8.84 11.29
C ASN A 93 -14.38 -7.68 10.71
N THR A 94 -14.70 -6.46 11.11
CA THR A 94 -14.00 -5.23 10.70
C THR A 94 -12.58 -5.11 11.26
N THR A 95 -12.25 -5.91 12.29
CA THR A 95 -10.95 -5.87 12.98
C THR A 95 -9.96 -6.91 12.47
N LEU A 96 -10.34 -7.72 11.48
CA LEU A 96 -9.45 -8.75 10.94
C LEU A 96 -8.22 -8.11 10.27
N ASN A 97 -7.08 -8.24 10.94
CA ASN A 97 -5.80 -7.77 10.41
C ASN A 97 -5.27 -8.78 9.39
N VAL A 98 -5.17 -8.36 8.13
CA VAL A 98 -4.57 -9.15 7.06
C VAL A 98 -3.12 -8.67 6.86
N PRO A 99 -2.10 -9.49 7.20
CA PRO A 99 -0.70 -9.04 7.19
C PRO A 99 -0.21 -8.55 5.83
N ILE A 100 -0.76 -9.05 4.73
CA ILE A 100 -0.37 -8.65 3.37
C ILE A 100 -0.71 -7.20 3.05
N PHE A 101 -1.75 -6.64 3.68
CA PHE A 101 -2.17 -5.25 3.47
C PHE A 101 -1.44 -4.26 4.36
N ARG A 102 -0.46 -4.73 5.14
CA ARG A 102 0.34 -3.91 6.02
C ARG A 102 1.79 -3.89 5.57
N CYS A 103 2.45 -2.74 5.74
CA CYS A 103 3.87 -2.61 5.53
C CYS A 103 4.61 -2.98 6.83
N PRO A 104 5.53 -3.98 6.83
CA PRO A 104 6.30 -4.33 8.03
C PRO A 104 7.23 -3.23 8.55
N SER A 105 7.56 -2.23 7.72
CA SER A 105 8.31 -1.05 8.12
C SER A 105 7.44 0.00 8.82
N ASP A 106 6.11 -0.08 8.72
CA ASP A 106 5.22 0.84 9.41
C ASP A 106 5.00 0.40 10.87
N GLY A 107 5.18 1.35 11.80
CA GLY A 107 4.96 1.16 13.23
C GLY A 107 3.52 1.39 13.67
N GLY A 108 2.61 1.68 12.73
CA GLY A 108 1.20 1.94 12.99
C GLY A 108 0.47 0.78 13.67
N THR A 109 -0.56 1.11 14.47
CA THR A 109 -1.36 0.12 15.18
C THR A 109 -2.15 -0.77 14.23
N ALA A 110 -2.47 -1.99 14.70
CA ALA A 110 -3.14 -2.96 13.86
C ALA A 110 -4.63 -2.79 13.67
N ILE A 111 -5.22 -2.23 14.70
CA ILE A 111 -6.63 -1.91 14.77
C ILE A 111 -6.67 -0.46 15.24
N ILE A 112 -7.55 0.30 14.63
CA ILE A 112 -7.82 1.68 14.97
C ILE A 112 -9.29 1.79 15.36
N GLY A 113 -9.60 2.63 16.36
CA GLY A 113 -10.92 2.74 16.96
C GLY A 113 -11.14 1.79 18.14
N THR A 114 -12.24 1.99 18.85
CA THR A 114 -12.65 1.20 20.03
C THR A 114 -14.12 0.83 19.91
N GLY A 115 -14.49 -0.40 20.32
CA GLY A 115 -15.88 -0.86 20.24
C GLY A 115 -16.29 -1.21 18.80
N ASP A 116 -17.54 -0.91 18.43
CA ASP A 116 -18.13 -1.31 17.15
C ASP A 116 -17.50 -0.60 15.93
N ASP A 117 -16.79 0.51 16.15
CA ASP A 117 -16.06 1.25 15.11
C ASP A 117 -14.62 0.76 14.89
N ALA A 118 -14.19 -0.30 15.58
CA ALA A 118 -12.85 -0.84 15.43
C ALA A 118 -12.61 -1.41 14.02
N ARG A 119 -11.56 -0.93 13.35
CA ARG A 119 -11.21 -1.26 11.96
C ARG A 119 -9.76 -1.68 11.85
N ALA A 120 -9.48 -2.70 11.04
CA ALA A 120 -8.13 -3.05 10.66
C ALA A 120 -7.53 -2.01 9.71
N THR A 121 -6.23 -1.73 9.88
CA THR A 121 -5.49 -0.75 9.08
C THR A 121 -4.83 -1.37 7.85
N THR A 122 -4.76 -0.60 6.75
CA THR A 122 -4.09 -1.02 5.50
C THR A 122 -3.16 0.09 5.00
N ASN A 123 -1.89 -0.23 4.74
CA ASN A 123 -0.91 0.72 4.19
C ASN A 123 -1.08 0.98 2.71
N TYR A 124 -1.74 0.08 2.00
CA TYR A 124 -2.02 0.24 0.58
C TYR A 124 -3.40 0.84 0.41
N VAL A 125 -3.53 1.79 -0.51
CA VAL A 125 -4.75 2.54 -0.78
C VAL A 125 -4.97 2.64 -2.28
N ALA A 126 -6.22 2.71 -2.68
CA ALA A 126 -6.60 2.78 -4.09
C ALA A 126 -7.02 4.19 -4.48
N ASN A 127 -6.81 4.55 -5.74
CA ASN A 127 -7.15 5.87 -6.25
C ASN A 127 -8.64 5.96 -6.58
N SER A 128 -9.40 6.68 -5.76
CA SER A 128 -10.81 7.00 -6.02
C SER A 128 -10.99 8.21 -6.93
N GLY A 129 -9.93 8.96 -7.22
CA GLY A 129 -9.94 10.14 -8.09
C GLY A 129 -10.18 11.43 -7.32
N THR A 130 -10.48 12.48 -8.08
CA THR A 130 -10.81 13.80 -7.60
C THR A 130 -12.30 13.92 -7.30
N TRP A 131 -12.61 14.63 -6.22
CA TRP A 131 -13.97 14.78 -5.70
C TRP A 131 -14.79 15.85 -6.47
N TRP A 132 -14.14 16.66 -7.32
CA TRP A 132 -14.74 17.82 -7.97
C TRP A 132 -15.18 17.54 -9.41
N GLN A 133 -16.03 16.54 -9.63
CA GLN A 133 -16.79 16.48 -10.87
C GLN A 133 -18.03 17.37 -10.79
N LYS A 134 -18.34 18.04 -11.91
CA LYS A 134 -19.57 18.80 -12.17
C LYS A 134 -20.88 17.99 -11.95
N ASN A 135 -20.76 16.66 -11.80
CA ASN A 135 -21.85 15.70 -11.57
C ASN A 135 -21.79 14.98 -10.21
N GLY A 136 -20.88 15.37 -9.30
CA GLY A 136 -20.86 14.87 -7.91
C GLY A 136 -20.30 13.46 -7.71
N GLY A 137 -19.40 12.99 -8.59
CA GLY A 137 -18.80 11.66 -8.50
C GLY A 137 -17.28 11.62 -8.65
N CYS A 138 -16.69 10.53 -8.16
CA CYS A 138 -15.29 10.14 -8.17
C CYS A 138 -14.82 9.77 -9.60
N ASP A 139 -13.78 10.40 -10.16
CA ASP A 139 -13.24 10.12 -11.51
C ASP A 139 -12.10 9.09 -11.55
N GLY A 140 -11.73 8.51 -10.41
CA GLY A 140 -10.60 7.59 -10.32
C GLY A 140 -10.94 6.16 -10.75
N PRO A 141 -9.91 5.33 -10.98
CA PRO A 141 -10.09 3.95 -11.40
C PRO A 141 -10.87 3.09 -10.39
N PHE A 142 -10.87 3.46 -9.11
CA PHE A 142 -11.57 2.74 -8.04
C PHE A 142 -12.73 3.58 -7.51
N GLN A 143 -13.81 3.68 -8.30
CA GLN A 143 -15.00 4.46 -7.93
C GLN A 143 -15.71 3.90 -6.68
N PHE A 144 -16.32 4.79 -5.92
CA PHE A 144 -17.10 4.44 -4.73
C PHE A 144 -18.53 3.98 -5.08
N TRP A 145 -19.12 3.33 -4.07
CA TRP A 145 -20.49 2.82 -4.07
C TRP A 145 -21.54 3.85 -4.49
N ASP A 146 -21.32 5.12 -4.13
CA ASP A 146 -22.21 6.22 -4.46
C ASP A 146 -22.26 6.53 -5.97
N ASP A 147 -21.23 6.23 -6.76
CA ASP A 147 -21.20 6.54 -8.19
C ASP A 147 -21.55 5.33 -9.05
N PHE A 148 -21.14 4.13 -8.61
CA PHE A 148 -21.37 2.87 -9.35
C PHE A 148 -22.87 2.51 -9.45
N PHE A 149 -23.69 2.84 -8.44
CA PHE A 149 -25.14 2.60 -8.45
C PHE A 149 -26.00 3.85 -8.73
N LYS A 150 -25.43 5.06 -8.72
CA LYS A 150 -26.11 6.28 -9.23
C LYS A 150 -26.03 6.41 -10.76
N GLY A 151 -25.54 5.38 -11.47
CA GLY A 151 -25.55 5.30 -12.93
C GLY A 151 -24.24 5.71 -13.61
N GLY A 152 -23.12 5.78 -12.86
CA GLY A 152 -21.79 5.90 -13.45
C GLY A 152 -21.45 4.65 -14.29
N PRO A 153 -20.94 4.80 -15.52
CA PRO A 153 -20.54 3.66 -16.33
C PRO A 153 -19.36 2.92 -15.65
N PRO A 154 -19.34 1.59 -15.66
CA PRO A 154 -18.22 0.84 -15.09
C PRO A 154 -16.91 1.23 -15.78
N PHE A 155 -15.91 1.60 -14.97
CA PHE A 155 -14.61 2.08 -15.45
C PHE A 155 -13.65 0.90 -15.63
N GLY A 156 -13.20 0.65 -16.85
CA GLY A 156 -12.23 -0.40 -17.18
C GLY A 156 -10.96 0.18 -17.81
N ALA A 157 -9.96 -0.66 -18.08
CA ALA A 157 -8.72 -0.19 -18.71
C ALA A 157 -8.96 0.51 -20.06
N GLY A 158 -9.99 0.07 -20.80
CA GLY A 158 -10.38 0.67 -22.07
C GLY A 158 -10.97 2.08 -21.97
N ALA A 159 -11.40 2.53 -20.79
CA ALA A 159 -11.91 3.88 -20.56
C ALA A 159 -10.78 4.91 -20.35
N MET A 160 -9.53 4.45 -20.16
CA MET A 160 -8.37 5.32 -19.96
C MET A 160 -7.83 5.84 -21.30
N THR A 161 -8.11 7.09 -21.62
CA THR A 161 -7.72 7.75 -22.88
C THR A 161 -6.21 7.99 -23.04
N ARG A 162 -5.43 7.97 -21.96
CA ARG A 162 -3.97 8.26 -21.99
C ARG A 162 -3.05 7.05 -21.76
N GLY A 163 -3.58 5.83 -21.81
CA GLY A 163 -2.81 4.60 -21.60
C GLY A 163 -2.44 4.37 -20.12
N LEU A 164 -2.29 3.10 -19.76
CA LEU A 164 -2.11 2.65 -18.37
C LEU A 164 -0.76 3.04 -17.73
N SER A 165 0.22 3.47 -18.52
CA SER A 165 1.61 3.64 -18.06
C SER A 165 1.82 4.80 -17.08
N ASN A 166 0.91 5.78 -17.06
CA ASN A 166 1.02 6.97 -16.20
C ASN A 166 -0.15 7.13 -15.21
N THR A 167 -1.01 6.11 -15.08
CA THR A 167 -2.16 6.18 -14.16
C THR A 167 -1.78 5.59 -12.81
N SER A 168 -1.74 6.45 -11.79
CA SER A 168 -1.54 6.03 -10.41
C SER A 168 -2.81 5.39 -9.85
N GLY A 169 -2.91 4.07 -9.94
CA GLY A 169 -4.08 3.33 -9.42
C GLY A 169 -3.98 2.99 -7.93
N LEU A 170 -2.78 2.68 -7.45
CA LEU A 170 -2.53 2.24 -6.07
C LEU A 170 -1.35 3.01 -5.50
N SER A 171 -1.41 3.33 -4.21
CA SER A 171 -0.30 3.95 -3.50
C SER A 171 -0.13 3.35 -2.11
N GLU A 172 1.04 3.59 -1.53
CA GLU A 172 1.37 3.25 -0.15
C GLU A 172 1.35 4.52 0.71
N ILE A 173 0.76 4.43 1.90
CA ILE A 173 0.72 5.47 2.92
C ILE A 173 1.33 4.95 4.23
N VAL A 174 1.90 5.87 5.00
CA VAL A 174 2.50 5.58 6.32
C VAL A 174 1.48 5.95 7.40
N HIS A 175 1.10 5.02 8.28
CA HIS A 175 0.12 5.28 9.36
C HIS A 175 0.74 5.80 10.65
N ALA A 176 2.07 5.76 10.79
CA ALA A 176 2.77 6.24 11.97
C ALA A 176 2.60 7.75 12.26
N ASP A 177 1.92 8.51 11.40
CA ASP A 177 1.64 9.94 11.58
C ASP A 177 0.39 10.25 12.43
N GLY A 178 -0.45 9.25 12.73
CA GLY A 178 -1.65 9.40 13.56
C GLY A 178 -2.80 10.18 12.92
N SER A 179 -2.74 10.50 11.62
CA SER A 179 -3.76 11.30 10.94
C SER A 179 -4.94 10.44 10.46
N TRP A 180 -6.10 10.57 11.11
CA TRP A 180 -7.33 9.84 10.79
C TRP A 180 -7.87 10.10 9.38
N GLU A 181 -7.51 11.23 8.77
CA GLU A 181 -7.97 11.63 7.44
C GLU A 181 -7.44 10.71 6.32
N ARG A 182 -6.27 10.06 6.51
CA ARG A 182 -5.64 9.20 5.51
C ARG A 182 -6.04 7.73 5.59
N MET A 183 -6.86 7.36 6.57
CA MET A 183 -7.15 5.97 6.91
C MET A 183 -8.34 5.36 6.14
N ARG A 184 -9.10 6.16 5.37
CA ARG A 184 -10.28 5.68 4.63
C ARG A 184 -9.93 5.11 3.26
N VAL A 185 -9.10 4.09 3.20
CA VAL A 185 -8.86 3.17 2.06
C VAL A 185 -8.63 3.79 0.67
N ASN A 186 -8.55 5.10 0.54
CA ASN A 186 -8.52 5.79 -0.73
C ASN A 186 -7.48 6.89 -0.65
N TRP A 187 -6.63 6.89 -1.67
CA TRP A 187 -5.76 8.00 -1.93
C TRP A 187 -6.55 9.01 -2.74
N GLU A 188 -6.92 10.11 -2.08
CA GLU A 188 -7.38 11.31 -2.74
C GLU A 188 -6.13 12.04 -3.21
N SER A 189 -6.01 12.29 -4.52
CA SER A 189 -4.91 13.12 -5.02
C SER A 189 -5.10 14.54 -4.48
N THR A 190 -4.27 14.94 -3.51
CA THR A 190 -4.30 16.27 -2.89
C THR A 190 -3.82 17.39 -3.81
N GLU A 191 -3.24 17.06 -4.96
CA GLU A 191 -2.87 18.02 -5.98
C GLU A 191 -3.72 17.80 -7.23
N GLU A 192 -4.41 18.86 -7.63
CA GLU A 192 -5.10 18.97 -8.92
C GLU A 192 -4.22 18.32 -10.00
N PHE A 193 -4.67 17.23 -10.62
CA PHE A 193 -4.29 17.01 -12.01
C PHE A 193 -4.90 18.17 -12.77
N ILE A 194 -4.12 19.25 -12.89
CA ILE A 194 -4.39 20.54 -13.51
C ILE A 194 -5.71 20.51 -14.27
N GLY A 195 -6.73 21.15 -13.71
CA GLY A 195 -8.02 21.30 -14.36
C GLY A 195 -7.82 21.81 -15.79
N TYR A 196 -8.70 21.43 -16.72
CA TYR A 196 -8.60 21.87 -18.12
C TYR A 196 -8.53 23.41 -18.25
N ASP A 197 -9.12 24.12 -17.30
CA ASP A 197 -9.09 25.57 -17.11
C ASP A 197 -7.74 26.13 -16.63
N ARG A 198 -6.85 25.28 -16.12
CA ARG A 198 -5.50 25.63 -15.62
C ARG A 198 -4.36 25.02 -16.44
N ILE A 199 -4.67 24.33 -17.54
CA ILE A 199 -3.66 23.76 -18.46
C ILE A 199 -2.75 24.85 -19.03
N ASP A 200 -3.31 26.02 -19.33
CA ASP A 200 -2.55 27.15 -19.86
C ASP A 200 -1.60 27.76 -18.81
N ASP A 201 -2.00 27.79 -17.54
CA ASP A 201 -1.15 28.23 -16.43
C ASP A 201 0.04 27.28 -16.20
N PHE A 202 -0.19 25.98 -16.31
CA PHE A 202 0.87 24.97 -16.24
C PHE A 202 1.82 25.06 -17.44
N ALA A 203 1.30 25.24 -18.65
CA ALA A 203 2.11 25.43 -19.84
C ALA A 203 2.99 26.69 -19.74
N ALA A 204 2.46 27.79 -19.19
CA ALA A 204 3.20 29.01 -18.93
C ALA A 204 4.29 28.82 -17.85
N TYR A 205 4.00 28.07 -16.79
CA TYR A 205 4.98 27.71 -15.76
C TYR A 205 6.14 26.87 -16.32
N CYS A 206 5.85 25.87 -17.15
CA CYS A 206 6.87 25.03 -17.78
C CYS A 206 7.77 25.79 -18.76
N GLN A 207 7.27 26.85 -19.40
CA GLN A 207 8.05 27.71 -20.31
C GLN A 207 8.96 28.72 -19.57
N GLY A 208 8.76 28.92 -18.28
CA GLY A 208 9.55 29.82 -17.43
C GLY A 208 10.68 29.14 -16.65
N LEU A 209 10.83 27.82 -16.78
CA LEU A 209 11.94 27.08 -16.17
C LEU A 209 13.20 27.25 -17.05
N PRO A 210 14.39 27.47 -16.45
CA PRO A 210 15.64 27.66 -17.19
C PRO A 210 16.11 26.42 -17.96
#